data_AF-A0AA44IFN6-F1
#
_entry.id   AF-A0AA44IFN6-F1
#
_cell.length_a   1.000
_cell.length_b   1.000
_cell.length_c   1.000
_cell.angle_alpha   90.00
_cell.angle_beta   90.00
_cell.angle_gamma   90.00
#
_symmetry.space_group_name_H-M   'P 1'
#
loop_
_entity.id
_entity.type
_entity.pdbx_description
1 polymer ?
#
loop_
_entity_poly.entity_id
_entity_poly.type
_entity_poly.pdbx_seq_one_letter_code
_entity_poly.pdbx_strand_id
1 'polypeptide(L)'
;DRVREGVRVAARVAALREAATARAFEDWPVGTEPRPVGEVLADLLAPDGDAAPAVRRAYAGWDAPGAPGGEPGYAALLDHLAARAGEERVDLDGALLDALGAPPADEALPPWPFDCLLRPLAGGPGSPVAVLETASPAGMLDARFAEGMRALDGGYGAADAYRAFLADLERRTGVRFVELLVPPLAERAANAVRRPVVTSWWTGDPDPTPYHGPVGGEARYLPLDRITVRTRDGRLVAEADGRRIVPVHHATRGPVPPYDRLLRLLLAAGLPATRRVVRLDGLEAALPGHARLPRLTVAGGTLVVAPATWRLDPARLWDPRDTPLAKVRALALLRRSAGLPRHVFLRTAPGAKPVPADLDSVTAVPLVERLRARRAGGGLFAEEMLPGPDGLVLRDPLHGGAPVAAQVLLRLPHRARPEQLAARAAAALLPGEGPPDVPGPAVPRGRRTAGAVNTP
;
A
#
# COMPACT_ATOMS: atom_id res chain seq x y z
N ASP A 1 -3.86 -7.80 19.57
CA ASP A 1 -4.51 -9.02 19.04
C ASP A 1 -5.74 -8.73 18.20
N ARG A 2 -6.74 -7.99 18.71
CA ARG A 2 -7.91 -7.53 17.93
C ARG A 2 -7.59 -6.95 16.55
N VAL A 3 -6.62 -6.02 16.47
CA VAL A 3 -6.17 -5.45 15.18
C VAL A 3 -5.54 -6.51 14.28
N ARG A 4 -4.73 -7.44 14.83
CA ARG A 4 -4.10 -8.50 14.04
C ARG A 4 -5.13 -9.39 13.39
N GLU A 5 -6.17 -9.78 14.11
CA GLU A 5 -7.25 -10.59 13.56
C GLU A 5 -8.03 -9.82 12.48
N GLY A 6 -8.39 -8.57 12.75
CA GLY A 6 -9.05 -7.72 11.74
C GLY A 6 -8.23 -7.56 10.46
N VAL A 7 -6.91 -7.34 10.58
CA VAL A 7 -6.02 -7.20 9.41
C VAL A 7 -5.89 -8.51 8.63
N ARG A 8 -5.91 -9.67 9.31
CA ARG A 8 -5.93 -10.99 8.64
C ARG A 8 -7.18 -11.17 7.78
N VAL A 9 -8.35 -10.85 8.33
CA VAL A 9 -9.62 -10.90 7.58
C VAL A 9 -9.63 -9.86 6.45
N ALA A 10 -9.19 -8.63 6.71
CA ALA A 10 -9.07 -7.59 5.68
C ALA A 10 -8.13 -7.99 4.53
N ALA A 11 -7.03 -8.70 4.82
CA ALA A 11 -6.11 -9.19 3.81
C ALA A 11 -6.78 -10.24 2.90
N ARG A 12 -7.68 -11.07 3.43
CA ARG A 12 -8.46 -12.03 2.63
C ARG A 12 -9.43 -11.32 1.68
N VAL A 13 -10.10 -10.26 2.15
CA VAL A 13 -10.94 -9.39 1.30
C VAL A 13 -10.11 -8.75 0.18
N ALA A 14 -8.93 -8.22 0.53
CA ALA A 14 -8.00 -7.66 -0.46
C ALA A 14 -7.53 -8.71 -1.48
N ALA A 15 -7.28 -9.95 -1.05
CA ALA A 15 -6.88 -11.03 -1.93
C ALA A 15 -7.97 -11.43 -2.93
N LEU A 16 -9.26 -11.48 -2.53
CA LEU A 16 -10.38 -11.67 -3.45
C LEU A 16 -10.41 -10.59 -4.53
N ARG A 17 -10.26 -9.32 -4.13
CA ARG A 17 -10.20 -8.20 -5.08
C ARG A 17 -9.02 -8.32 -6.02
N GLU A 18 -7.83 -8.61 -5.49
CA GLU A 18 -6.60 -8.76 -6.29
C GLU A 18 -6.72 -9.88 -7.33
N ALA A 19 -7.31 -11.02 -6.96
CA ALA A 19 -7.55 -12.15 -7.87
C ALA A 19 -8.45 -11.76 -9.05
N ALA A 20 -9.56 -11.06 -8.78
CA ALA A 20 -10.50 -10.63 -9.81
C ALA A 20 -9.98 -9.53 -10.73
N THR A 21 -9.06 -8.70 -10.22
CA THR A 21 -8.44 -7.65 -11.04
C THR A 21 -7.47 -8.19 -12.07
N ALA A 22 -7.20 -9.52 -12.08
CA ALA A 22 -6.28 -10.22 -12.97
C ALA A 22 -5.23 -9.24 -13.48
N ARG A 23 -4.45 -8.67 -12.53
CA ARG A 23 -3.40 -7.73 -12.93
C ARG A 23 -2.58 -8.55 -13.90
N ALA A 24 -2.64 -8.18 -15.18
CA ALA A 24 -1.61 -8.52 -16.12
C ALA A 24 -0.35 -8.20 -15.32
N PHE A 25 0.38 -9.24 -14.91
CA PHE A 25 1.78 -9.03 -14.61
C PHE A 25 2.26 -8.22 -15.80
N GLU A 26 2.89 -7.08 -15.55
CA GLU A 26 3.52 -6.35 -16.64
C GLU A 26 4.30 -7.40 -17.41
N ASP A 27 3.94 -7.64 -18.68
CA ASP A 27 4.54 -8.69 -19.48
C ASP A 27 5.96 -8.23 -19.74
N TRP A 28 6.83 -8.51 -18.77
CA TRP A 28 8.23 -8.17 -18.83
C TRP A 28 8.81 -9.00 -19.97
N PRO A 29 9.62 -8.40 -20.87
CA PRO A 29 10.27 -9.12 -21.96
C PRO A 29 11.41 -10.00 -21.43
N VAL A 30 11.08 -10.93 -20.53
CA VAL A 30 11.99 -11.72 -19.71
C VAL A 30 11.58 -13.20 -19.77
N GLY A 31 12.39 -13.99 -20.48
CA GLY A 31 12.26 -15.44 -20.56
C GLY A 31 12.88 -16.17 -19.37
N THR A 32 13.12 -17.47 -19.53
CA THR A 32 13.74 -18.33 -18.50
C THR A 32 15.24 -18.11 -18.34
N GLU A 33 15.89 -17.56 -19.37
CA GLU A 33 17.32 -17.24 -19.35
C GLU A 33 17.60 -15.95 -18.56
N PRO A 34 18.67 -15.91 -17.75
CA PRO A 34 19.09 -14.68 -17.07
C PRO A 34 19.39 -13.55 -18.06
N ARG A 35 18.69 -12.41 -17.92
CA ARG A 35 18.95 -11.19 -18.69
C ARG A 35 19.38 -10.03 -17.78
N PRO A 36 20.42 -9.25 -18.13
CA PRO A 36 20.79 -8.05 -17.37
C PRO A 36 19.63 -7.05 -17.27
N VAL A 37 19.44 -6.47 -16.09
CA VAL A 37 18.39 -5.46 -15.84
C VAL A 37 18.50 -4.27 -16.80
N GLY A 38 19.73 -3.84 -17.11
CA GLY A 38 19.98 -2.74 -18.04
C GLY A 38 19.44 -3.00 -19.45
N GLU A 39 19.56 -4.23 -19.96
CA GLU A 39 19.05 -4.61 -21.28
C GLU A 39 17.52 -4.63 -21.30
N VAL A 40 16.90 -5.22 -20.27
CA VAL A 40 15.43 -5.25 -20.14
C VAL A 40 14.86 -3.84 -20.09
N LEU A 41 15.52 -2.93 -19.35
CA LEU A 41 15.09 -1.52 -19.29
C LEU A 41 15.30 -0.78 -20.61
N ALA A 42 16.39 -1.06 -21.33
CA ALA A 42 16.63 -0.48 -22.65
C ALA A 42 15.54 -0.88 -23.65
N ASP A 43 15.16 -2.17 -23.68
CA ASP A 43 14.07 -2.69 -24.51
C ASP A 43 12.74 -1.98 -24.18
N LEU A 44 12.44 -1.82 -22.89
CA LEU A 44 11.21 -1.16 -22.45
C LEU A 44 11.18 0.33 -22.85
N LEU A 45 12.31 1.02 -22.77
CA LEU A 45 12.44 2.46 -23.05
C LEU A 45 12.60 2.78 -24.54
N ALA A 46 12.66 1.78 -25.42
CA ALA A 46 12.78 1.97 -26.86
C ALA A 46 11.61 2.81 -27.43
N PRO A 47 11.89 3.77 -28.34
CA PRO A 47 10.91 4.76 -28.80
C PRO A 47 9.78 4.22 -29.69
N ASP A 48 9.85 2.96 -30.16
CA ASP A 48 8.90 2.40 -31.14
C ASP A 48 7.59 1.86 -30.53
N GLY A 49 7.38 2.05 -29.22
CA GLY A 49 6.11 1.72 -28.56
C GLY A 49 5.23 2.94 -28.36
N ASP A 50 4.14 3.07 -29.13
CA ASP A 50 3.01 4.01 -28.92
C ASP A 50 2.32 3.87 -27.54
N ALA A 51 2.81 2.97 -26.67
CA ALA A 51 2.32 2.79 -25.33
C ALA A 51 2.78 3.96 -24.44
N ALA A 52 1.91 4.94 -24.27
CA ALA A 52 2.03 5.93 -23.21
C ALA A 52 2.46 5.24 -21.90
N PRO A 53 3.46 5.76 -21.17
CA PRO A 53 3.94 5.12 -19.95
C PRO A 53 2.76 4.86 -19.03
N ALA A 54 2.59 3.60 -18.61
CA ALA A 54 1.55 3.21 -17.68
C ALA A 54 1.73 4.01 -16.38
N VAL A 55 1.06 5.17 -16.30
CA VAL A 55 1.05 6.00 -15.10
C VAL A 55 0.51 5.12 -13.99
N ARG A 56 1.26 5.01 -12.89
CA ARG A 56 0.82 4.27 -11.71
C ARG A 56 -0.59 4.72 -11.38
N ARG A 57 -1.59 3.87 -11.64
CA ARG A 57 -2.98 4.23 -11.35
C ARG A 57 -3.04 4.41 -9.84
N ALA A 58 -3.17 5.66 -9.39
CA ALA A 58 -3.35 5.95 -7.99
C ALA A 58 -4.53 5.12 -7.50
N TYR A 59 -4.43 4.57 -6.29
CA TYR A 59 -5.51 3.78 -5.72
C TYR A 59 -6.84 4.56 -5.82
N ALA A 60 -7.80 4.00 -6.56
CA ALA A 60 -9.06 4.65 -6.90
C ALA A 60 -10.26 4.04 -6.17
N GLY A 61 -10.00 3.17 -5.18
CA GLY A 61 -11.02 2.39 -4.50
C GLY A 61 -11.08 0.94 -5.00
N TRP A 62 -12.25 0.35 -4.91
CA TRP A 62 -12.53 -1.02 -5.35
C TRP A 62 -12.80 -1.03 -6.86
N ASP A 63 -12.26 -2.01 -7.59
CA ASP A 63 -12.53 -2.12 -9.01
C ASP A 63 -13.95 -2.67 -9.26
N ALA A 64 -14.61 -2.16 -10.30
CA ALA A 64 -15.86 -2.75 -10.79
C ALA A 64 -15.62 -4.23 -11.17
N PRO A 65 -16.66 -5.09 -11.11
CA PRO A 65 -16.51 -6.47 -11.58
C PRO A 65 -16.01 -6.46 -13.03
N GLY A 66 -14.97 -7.25 -13.30
CA GLY A 66 -14.37 -7.35 -14.63
C GLY A 66 -15.34 -7.89 -15.68
N ALA A 67 -14.91 -7.86 -16.95
CA ALA A 67 -15.63 -8.44 -18.08
C ALA A 67 -16.06 -9.91 -17.82
N PRO A 68 -17.04 -10.45 -18.58
CA PRO A 68 -17.58 -11.80 -18.36
C PRO A 68 -16.45 -12.84 -18.23
N GLY A 69 -16.36 -13.52 -17.07
CA GLY A 69 -15.27 -14.46 -16.73
C GLY A 69 -14.39 -14.07 -15.54
N GLY A 70 -14.66 -12.94 -14.87
CA GLY A 70 -13.99 -12.58 -13.62
C GLY A 70 -14.16 -13.61 -12.49
N GLU A 71 -13.21 -13.64 -11.56
CA GLU A 71 -13.22 -14.55 -10.41
C GLU A 71 -14.57 -14.52 -9.66
N PRO A 72 -15.29 -15.64 -9.55
CA PRO A 72 -16.67 -15.68 -9.07
C PRO A 72 -16.80 -15.18 -7.63
N GLY A 73 -15.76 -15.37 -6.80
CA GLY A 73 -15.76 -14.96 -5.41
C GLY A 73 -15.85 -13.44 -5.20
N TYR A 74 -15.15 -12.64 -6.01
CA TYR A 74 -15.21 -11.18 -5.89
C TYR A 74 -16.53 -10.61 -6.40
N ALA A 75 -17.04 -11.13 -7.51
CA ALA A 75 -18.35 -10.73 -8.02
C ALA A 75 -19.45 -11.05 -6.99
N ALA A 76 -19.44 -12.24 -6.40
CA ALA A 76 -20.38 -12.62 -5.34
C ALA A 76 -20.22 -11.77 -4.06
N LEU A 77 -19.01 -11.32 -3.72
CA LEU A 77 -18.81 -10.34 -2.64
C LEU A 77 -19.48 -9.01 -2.97
N LEU A 78 -19.33 -8.50 -4.19
CA LEU A 78 -19.97 -7.26 -4.60
C LEU A 78 -21.49 -7.37 -4.61
N ASP A 79 -22.05 -8.50 -5.07
CA ASP A 79 -23.48 -8.78 -5.03
C ASP A 79 -24.00 -8.83 -3.58
N HIS A 80 -23.25 -9.49 -2.69
CA HIS A 80 -23.55 -9.54 -1.26
C HIS A 80 -23.61 -8.13 -0.63
N LEU A 81 -22.68 -7.26 -1.01
CA LEU A 81 -22.62 -5.87 -0.52
C LEU A 81 -23.69 -4.98 -1.17
N ALA A 82 -23.98 -5.16 -2.45
CA ALA A 82 -25.03 -4.45 -3.17
C ALA A 82 -26.41 -4.76 -2.60
N ALA A 83 -26.69 -6.04 -2.28
CA ALA A 83 -27.95 -6.45 -1.66
C ALA A 83 -28.19 -5.83 -0.27
N ARG A 84 -27.12 -5.39 0.39
CA ARG A 84 -27.13 -4.72 1.71
C ARG A 84 -26.86 -3.23 1.61
N ALA A 85 -26.92 -2.67 0.40
CA ALA A 85 -26.84 -1.23 0.22
C ALA A 85 -27.96 -0.56 1.02
N GLY A 86 -27.59 0.47 1.78
CA GLY A 86 -28.52 1.17 2.67
C GLY A 86 -28.50 0.69 4.13
N GLU A 87 -27.96 -0.50 4.43
CA GLU A 87 -27.68 -0.91 5.81
C GLU A 87 -26.68 0.03 6.49
N GLU A 88 -26.68 0.07 7.82
CA GLU A 88 -25.71 0.88 8.57
C GLU A 88 -24.31 0.28 8.51
N ARG A 89 -24.22 -1.04 8.71
CA ARG A 89 -22.96 -1.77 8.85
C ARG A 89 -23.10 -3.19 8.33
N VAL A 90 -22.09 -3.66 7.62
CA VAL A 90 -21.92 -5.07 7.22
C VAL A 90 -20.59 -5.58 7.77
N ASP A 91 -20.62 -6.72 8.47
CA ASP A 91 -19.40 -7.39 8.93
C ASP A 91 -18.96 -8.44 7.91
N LEU A 92 -17.69 -8.38 7.52
CA LEU A 92 -17.04 -9.38 6.68
C LEU A 92 -16.29 -10.33 7.60
N ASP A 93 -16.84 -11.53 7.80
CA ASP A 93 -16.28 -12.55 8.68
C ASP A 93 -15.59 -13.69 7.91
N GLY A 94 -14.97 -14.60 8.66
CA GLY A 94 -14.26 -15.74 8.07
C GLY A 94 -15.18 -16.67 7.28
N ALA A 95 -16.40 -16.93 7.76
CA ALA A 95 -17.33 -17.87 7.15
C ALA A 95 -17.85 -17.36 5.79
N LEU A 96 -18.17 -16.06 5.70
CA LEU A 96 -18.50 -15.42 4.44
C LEU A 96 -17.34 -15.55 3.44
N LEU A 97 -16.12 -15.23 3.88
CA LEU A 97 -14.95 -15.28 3.01
C LEU A 97 -14.58 -16.71 2.59
N ASP A 98 -14.79 -17.71 3.44
CA ASP A 98 -14.65 -19.12 3.10
C ASP A 98 -15.66 -19.53 2.02
N ALA A 99 -16.93 -19.13 2.16
CA ALA A 99 -17.98 -19.41 1.18
C ALA A 99 -17.73 -18.73 -0.18
N LEU A 100 -17.03 -17.59 -0.18
CA LEU A 100 -16.63 -16.86 -1.38
C LEU A 100 -15.30 -17.34 -1.98
N GLY A 101 -14.67 -18.37 -1.40
CA GLY A 101 -13.40 -18.92 -1.90
C GLY A 101 -12.19 -18.01 -1.65
N ALA A 102 -12.23 -17.12 -0.66
CA ALA A 102 -11.08 -16.30 -0.30
C ALA A 102 -9.95 -17.18 0.25
N PRO A 103 -8.68 -16.92 -0.12
CA PRO A 103 -7.56 -17.73 0.37
C PRO A 103 -7.49 -17.70 1.91
N PRO A 104 -6.92 -18.75 2.54
CA PRO A 104 -6.67 -18.77 3.97
C PRO A 104 -5.91 -17.53 4.46
N ALA A 105 -6.15 -17.13 5.71
CA ALA A 105 -5.55 -15.93 6.27
C ALA A 105 -4.01 -15.91 6.25
N ASP A 106 -3.35 -17.06 6.38
CA ASP A 106 -1.88 -17.17 6.34
C ASP A 106 -1.31 -17.06 4.91
N GLU A 107 -2.11 -17.33 3.88
CA GLU A 107 -1.73 -17.09 2.49
C GLU A 107 -2.02 -15.63 2.08
N ALA A 108 -3.16 -15.10 2.54
CA ALA A 108 -3.55 -13.71 2.33
C ALA A 108 -2.66 -12.73 3.11
N LEU A 109 -2.10 -13.14 4.25
CA LEU A 109 -1.16 -12.35 5.03
C LEU A 109 -0.05 -13.27 5.57
N PRO A 110 1.00 -13.53 4.77
CA PRO A 110 2.12 -14.37 5.18
C PRO A 110 2.81 -13.82 6.43
N PRO A 111 3.58 -14.64 7.15
CA PRO A 111 4.24 -14.26 8.40
C PRO A 111 5.38 -13.26 8.17
N TRP A 112 5.01 -12.02 7.89
CA TRP A 112 5.87 -10.88 7.61
C TRP A 112 5.46 -9.72 8.55
N PRO A 113 6.40 -8.85 8.95
CA PRO A 113 6.04 -7.67 9.72
C PRO A 113 5.29 -6.63 8.84
N PHE A 114 4.17 -6.12 9.33
CA PHE A 114 3.36 -5.11 8.64
C PHE A 114 3.06 -3.92 9.54
N ASP A 115 3.08 -2.73 8.96
CA ASP A 115 2.68 -1.47 9.59
C ASP A 115 1.22 -1.18 9.29
N CYS A 116 0.41 -1.10 10.35
CA CYS A 116 -1.00 -0.76 10.26
C CYS A 116 -1.20 0.71 10.66
N LEU A 117 -1.73 1.53 9.75
CA LEU A 117 -2.16 2.89 10.06
C LEU A 117 -3.61 2.87 10.50
N LEU A 118 -3.84 3.30 11.73
CA LEU A 118 -5.12 3.18 12.43
C LEU A 118 -5.61 4.56 12.89
N ARG A 119 -6.90 4.85 12.75
CA ARG A 119 -7.55 5.92 13.50
C ARG A 119 -8.24 5.32 14.73
N PRO A 120 -7.78 5.63 15.96
CA PRO A 120 -8.42 5.12 17.16
C PRO A 120 -9.87 5.57 17.28
N LEU A 121 -10.74 4.67 17.75
CA LEU A 121 -12.14 4.96 18.08
C LEU A 121 -12.35 4.72 19.59
N ALA A 122 -13.38 5.34 20.17
CA ALA A 122 -13.69 5.22 21.61
C ALA A 122 -13.81 3.77 22.08
N GLY A 123 -14.25 2.89 21.17
CA GLY A 123 -14.39 1.47 21.45
C GLY A 123 -15.43 1.18 22.52
N GLY A 124 -15.64 -0.11 22.76
CA GLY A 124 -16.67 -0.64 23.66
C GLY A 124 -16.95 -2.11 23.34
N PRO A 125 -17.67 -2.84 24.20
CA PRO A 125 -18.13 -4.18 23.88
C PRO A 125 -18.97 -4.16 22.59
N GLY A 126 -18.60 -4.97 21.60
CA GLY A 126 -19.32 -5.06 20.32
C GLY A 126 -19.13 -3.87 19.36
N SER A 127 -18.30 -2.88 19.68
CA SER A 127 -18.00 -1.76 18.80
C SER A 127 -16.56 -1.78 18.26
N PRO A 128 -16.32 -1.16 17.09
CA PRO A 128 -14.98 -1.10 16.52
C PRO A 128 -14.01 -0.31 17.39
N VAL A 129 -12.78 -0.79 17.50
CA VAL A 129 -11.71 -0.11 18.27
C VAL A 129 -10.92 0.89 17.44
N ALA A 130 -10.95 0.73 16.11
CA ALA A 130 -10.21 1.59 15.19
C ALA A 130 -10.79 1.51 13.77
N VAL A 131 -10.42 2.48 12.95
CA VAL A 131 -10.50 2.40 11.49
C VAL A 131 -9.12 2.01 10.95
N LEU A 132 -9.06 0.99 10.11
CA LEU A 132 -7.88 0.63 9.35
C LEU A 132 -7.81 1.47 8.08
N GLU A 133 -6.81 2.34 7.97
CA GLU A 133 -6.57 3.09 6.73
C GLU A 133 -5.73 2.29 5.75
N THR A 134 -4.67 1.66 6.25
CA THR A 134 -3.83 0.76 5.46
C THR A 134 -3.08 -0.21 6.35
N ALA A 135 -2.82 -1.41 5.84
CA ALA A 135 -1.73 -2.25 6.31
C ALA A 135 -0.71 -2.41 5.17
N SER A 136 0.53 -2.03 5.41
CA SER A 136 1.62 -2.07 4.44
C SER A 136 2.81 -2.86 4.99
N PRO A 137 3.71 -3.39 4.16
CA PRO A 137 4.94 -4.03 4.63
C PRO A 137 5.72 -3.09 5.56
N ALA A 138 6.32 -3.65 6.60
CA ALA A 138 7.06 -2.87 7.59
C ALA A 138 8.19 -2.06 6.96
N GLY A 139 8.46 -0.90 7.54
CA GLY A 139 9.55 -0.01 7.14
C GLY A 139 9.14 0.98 6.06
N MET A 140 7.94 0.89 5.48
CA MET A 140 7.51 1.85 4.45
C MET A 140 6.96 3.15 5.03
N LEU A 141 6.10 3.06 6.06
CA LEU A 141 5.34 4.21 6.56
C LEU A 141 6.13 5.04 7.59
N ASP A 142 6.94 4.37 8.41
CA ASP A 142 7.71 4.95 9.50
C ASP A 142 9.11 5.40 9.08
N ALA A 143 9.68 4.84 8.00
CA ALA A 143 11.07 5.08 7.60
C ALA A 143 11.46 6.57 7.59
N ARG A 144 10.61 7.43 7.02
CA ARG A 144 10.86 8.88 6.92
C ARG A 144 10.87 9.61 8.26
N PHE A 145 10.33 9.00 9.30
CA PHE A 145 10.28 9.57 10.65
C PHE A 145 11.40 9.05 11.53
N ALA A 146 12.14 8.01 11.11
CA ALA A 146 13.05 7.31 12.01
C ALA A 146 14.21 8.15 12.54
N GLU A 147 14.79 9.00 11.70
CA GLU A 147 15.82 9.96 12.13
C GLU A 147 15.26 10.98 13.12
N GLY A 148 14.09 11.54 12.82
CA GLY A 148 13.41 12.50 13.71
C GLY A 148 13.04 11.89 15.06
N MET A 149 12.50 10.67 15.06
CA MET A 149 12.19 9.94 16.29
C MET A 149 13.44 9.61 17.11
N ARG A 150 14.56 9.29 16.45
CA ARG A 150 15.85 9.11 17.12
C ARG A 150 16.34 10.39 17.79
N ALA A 151 16.21 11.52 17.10
CA ALA A 151 16.62 12.82 17.62
C ALA A 151 15.72 13.30 18.78
N LEU A 152 14.42 12.99 18.74
CA LEU A 152 13.44 13.49 19.72
C LEU A 152 13.29 12.59 20.95
N ASP A 153 13.34 11.26 20.78
CA ASP A 153 12.96 10.29 21.82
C ASP A 153 13.97 9.11 21.93
N GLY A 154 15.18 9.27 21.39
CA GLY A 154 16.19 8.19 21.34
C GLY A 154 15.89 7.08 20.33
N GLY A 155 14.70 7.09 19.72
CA GLY A 155 14.30 6.20 18.63
C GLY A 155 13.10 5.34 19.00
N TYR A 156 12.70 4.48 18.08
CA TYR A 156 11.65 3.50 18.30
C TYR A 156 12.17 2.17 17.75
N GLY A 157 12.31 1.15 18.62
CA GLY A 157 13.05 -0.09 18.31
C GLY A 157 12.49 -0.94 17.16
N ALA A 158 11.41 -0.49 16.50
CA ALA A 158 10.80 -1.17 15.38
C ALA A 158 11.72 -1.24 14.15
N ALA A 159 12.50 -0.19 13.87
CA ALA A 159 13.44 -0.18 12.74
C ALA A 159 14.57 -1.23 12.94
N ASP A 160 15.14 -1.29 14.15
CA ASP A 160 16.18 -2.26 14.49
C ASP A 160 15.64 -3.69 14.54
N ALA A 161 14.43 -3.88 15.08
CA ALA A 161 13.74 -5.17 15.06
C ALA A 161 13.47 -5.66 13.63
N TYR A 162 13.11 -4.74 12.72
CA TYR A 162 12.88 -5.08 11.31
C TYR A 162 14.19 -5.41 10.58
N ARG A 163 15.26 -4.66 10.82
CA ARG A 163 16.61 -5.00 10.33
C ARG A 163 17.07 -6.37 10.82
N ALA A 164 16.87 -6.67 12.11
CA ALA A 164 17.19 -7.97 12.69
C ALA A 164 16.38 -9.12 12.07
N PHE A 165 15.09 -8.88 11.78
CA PHE A 165 14.22 -9.83 11.09
C PHE A 165 14.73 -10.12 9.68
N LEU A 166 15.05 -9.10 8.87
CA LEU A 166 15.58 -9.28 7.52
C LEU A 166 16.90 -10.04 7.56
N ALA A 167 17.83 -9.66 8.44
CA ALA A 167 19.12 -10.32 8.57
C ALA A 167 19.01 -11.80 9.01
N ASP A 168 18.08 -12.14 9.91
CA ASP A 168 17.83 -13.54 10.28
C ASP A 168 17.19 -14.33 9.14
N LEU A 169 16.32 -13.70 8.36
CA LEU A 169 15.72 -14.32 7.20
C LEU A 169 16.74 -14.58 6.08
N GLU A 170 17.69 -13.66 5.84
CA GLU A 170 18.82 -13.89 4.92
C GLU A 170 19.66 -15.09 5.36
N ARG A 171 19.99 -15.19 6.66
CA ARG A 171 20.78 -16.32 7.20
C ARG A 171 20.08 -17.66 7.00
N ARG A 172 18.75 -17.69 7.12
CA ARG A 172 17.95 -18.93 7.03
C ARG A 172 17.70 -19.39 5.60
N THR A 173 17.56 -18.46 4.67
CA THR A 173 17.11 -18.76 3.29
C THR A 173 18.21 -18.60 2.25
N GLY A 174 19.32 -17.94 2.59
CA GLY A 174 20.42 -17.66 1.66
C GLY A 174 20.13 -16.53 0.67
N VAL A 175 18.93 -15.94 0.70
CA VAL A 175 18.58 -14.77 -0.13
C VAL A 175 19.32 -13.52 0.35
N ARG A 176 19.44 -12.52 -0.54
CA ARG A 176 20.00 -11.20 -0.23
C ARG A 176 18.93 -10.13 -0.40
N PHE A 177 18.54 -9.43 0.66
CA PHE A 177 17.69 -8.25 0.55
C PHE A 177 18.51 -7.07 0.01
N VAL A 178 17.97 -6.39 -0.99
CA VAL A 178 18.61 -5.24 -1.63
C VAL A 178 17.63 -4.08 -1.63
N GLU A 179 17.98 -3.00 -0.93
CA GLU A 179 17.19 -1.76 -0.92
C GLU A 179 17.31 -1.05 -2.26
N LEU A 180 16.19 -0.71 -2.88
CA LEU A 180 16.18 0.08 -4.12
C LEU A 180 16.06 1.57 -3.80
N LEU A 181 17.17 2.29 -4.02
CA LEU A 181 17.24 3.74 -3.96
C LEU A 181 16.97 4.33 -5.35
N VAL A 182 16.07 5.31 -5.43
CA VAL A 182 15.70 5.98 -6.68
C VAL A 182 15.72 7.49 -6.46
N PRO A 183 16.32 8.28 -7.38
CA PRO A 183 16.54 9.71 -7.19
C PRO A 183 15.27 10.47 -6.75
N PRO A 184 15.37 11.37 -5.76
CA PRO A 184 14.24 12.17 -5.34
C PRO A 184 13.79 13.11 -6.46
N LEU A 185 12.48 13.18 -6.67
CA LEU A 185 11.83 13.92 -7.78
C LEU A 185 12.05 15.44 -7.76
N ALA A 186 12.32 15.99 -6.59
CA ALA A 186 12.56 17.40 -6.32
C ALA A 186 13.11 17.54 -4.90
N GLU A 187 13.74 18.67 -4.58
CA GLU A 187 14.22 19.00 -3.22
C GLU A 187 13.11 18.86 -2.16
N ARG A 188 11.87 19.25 -2.50
CA ARG A 188 10.68 19.09 -1.62
C ARG A 188 10.25 17.63 -1.41
N ALA A 189 10.76 16.68 -2.20
CA ALA A 189 10.52 15.24 -2.05
C ALA A 189 11.63 14.52 -1.27
N ALA A 190 12.77 15.18 -1.00
CA ALA A 190 13.92 14.59 -0.31
C ALA A 190 13.55 14.05 1.09
N ASN A 191 12.71 14.78 1.84
CA ASN A 191 12.25 14.35 3.18
C ASN A 191 11.29 13.14 3.14
N ALA A 192 10.77 12.77 1.97
CA ALA A 192 9.92 11.60 1.81
C ALA A 192 10.71 10.35 1.37
N VAL A 193 12.01 10.50 1.07
CA VAL A 193 12.90 9.38 0.71
C VAL A 193 13.93 9.07 1.79
N ARG A 194 14.11 9.92 2.81
CA ARG A 194 14.95 9.60 3.98
C ARG A 194 14.45 8.33 4.67
N ARG A 195 15.37 7.43 5.02
CA ARG A 195 15.06 6.13 5.61
C ARG A 195 16.27 5.50 6.31
N PRO A 196 16.04 4.74 7.40
CA PRO A 196 17.12 4.01 8.07
C PRO A 196 17.72 2.93 7.16
N VAL A 197 18.98 2.60 7.38
CA VAL A 197 19.64 1.46 6.73
C VAL A 197 19.12 0.17 7.36
N VAL A 198 18.25 -0.54 6.64
CA VAL A 198 17.62 -1.80 7.10
C VAL A 198 18.15 -3.05 6.40
N THR A 199 18.85 -2.90 5.27
CA THR A 199 19.50 -3.99 4.52
C THR A 199 21.01 -3.80 4.49
N SER A 200 21.75 -4.88 4.23
CA SER A 200 23.21 -4.85 4.04
C SER A 200 23.62 -4.40 2.63
N TRP A 201 22.68 -4.32 1.71
CA TRP A 201 22.89 -3.98 0.30
C TRP A 201 21.84 -3.00 -0.20
N TRP A 202 22.25 -2.13 -1.13
CA TRP A 202 21.34 -1.27 -1.88
C TRP A 202 21.73 -1.18 -3.37
N THR A 203 20.80 -0.82 -4.23
CA THR A 203 21.02 -0.62 -5.68
C THR A 203 20.22 0.59 -6.18
N GLY A 204 20.38 0.96 -7.46
CA GLY A 204 19.75 2.13 -8.08
C GLY A 204 20.64 3.37 -8.01
N ASP A 205 20.22 4.42 -7.29
CA ASP A 205 20.95 5.69 -7.17
C ASP A 205 22.29 5.51 -6.44
N PRO A 206 23.46 5.70 -7.11
CA PRO A 206 24.77 5.39 -6.55
C PRO A 206 25.15 6.26 -5.33
N ASP A 207 24.47 7.38 -5.09
CA ASP A 207 24.69 8.23 -3.91
C ASP A 207 23.64 7.95 -2.83
N PRO A 208 24.00 7.25 -1.74
CA PRO A 208 23.06 6.96 -0.66
C PRO A 208 22.80 8.15 0.29
N THR A 209 23.59 9.23 0.19
CA THR A 209 23.60 10.35 1.14
C THR A 209 22.23 11.01 1.31
N PRO A 210 21.45 11.27 0.24
CA PRO A 210 20.12 11.87 0.35
C PRO A 210 19.10 11.01 1.11
N TYR A 211 19.35 9.70 1.24
CA TYR A 211 18.43 8.72 1.81
C TYR A 211 18.81 8.33 3.24
N HIS A 212 20.08 8.02 3.47
CA HIS A 212 20.57 7.49 4.74
C HIS A 212 21.17 8.58 5.65
N GLY A 213 21.36 9.78 5.13
CA GLY A 213 22.04 10.87 5.83
C GLY A 213 23.56 10.68 5.85
N PRO A 214 24.29 11.65 6.45
CA PRO A 214 25.76 11.73 6.40
C PRO A 214 26.47 10.62 7.20
N VAL A 215 25.78 9.93 8.10
CA VAL A 215 26.34 8.84 8.93
C VAL A 215 25.95 7.47 8.34
N GLY A 216 25.94 7.37 7.01
CA GLY A 216 25.48 6.18 6.28
C GLY A 216 26.12 4.89 6.81
N GLY A 217 25.27 3.94 7.23
CA GLY A 217 25.73 2.64 7.75
C GLY A 217 26.45 1.80 6.70
N GLU A 218 27.04 0.69 7.13
CA GLU A 218 27.91 -0.25 6.38
C GLU A 218 27.28 -0.96 5.15
N ALA A 219 26.18 -0.44 4.58
CA ALA A 219 25.52 -1.05 3.43
C ALA A 219 26.35 -0.90 2.15
N ARG A 220 26.38 -1.96 1.35
CA ARG A 220 27.19 -2.04 0.13
C ARG A 220 26.36 -1.76 -1.12
N TYR A 221 26.92 -1.01 -2.05
CA TYR A 221 26.31 -0.81 -3.35
C TYR A 221 26.37 -2.09 -4.20
N LEU A 222 25.24 -2.48 -4.77
CA LEU A 222 25.13 -3.49 -5.83
C LEU A 222 24.82 -2.78 -7.16
N PRO A 223 25.79 -2.64 -8.07
CA PRO A 223 25.57 -2.10 -9.40
C PRO A 223 24.47 -2.82 -10.19
N LEU A 224 23.65 -2.07 -10.94
CA LEU A 224 22.52 -2.61 -11.71
C LEU A 224 22.95 -3.59 -12.82
N ASP A 225 24.14 -3.41 -13.40
CA ASP A 225 24.71 -4.28 -14.44
C ASP A 225 25.09 -5.68 -13.92
N ARG A 226 25.24 -5.84 -12.61
CA ARG A 226 25.45 -7.15 -11.94
C ARG A 226 24.15 -7.88 -11.63
N ILE A 227 23.00 -7.25 -11.84
CA ILE A 227 21.69 -7.84 -11.56
C ILE A 227 21.11 -8.40 -12.85
N THR A 228 20.77 -9.68 -12.81
CA THR A 228 20.01 -10.35 -13.87
C THR A 228 18.61 -10.67 -13.39
N VAL A 229 17.65 -10.68 -14.32
CA VAL A 229 16.27 -11.12 -14.09
C VAL A 229 15.91 -12.25 -15.05
N ARG A 230 15.08 -13.18 -14.58
CA ARG A 230 14.52 -14.27 -15.39
C ARG A 230 13.17 -14.72 -14.84
N THR A 231 12.42 -15.45 -15.64
CA THR A 231 11.19 -16.11 -15.22
C THR A 231 11.50 -17.54 -14.76
N ARG A 232 11.07 -17.88 -13.55
CA ARG A 232 11.15 -19.23 -12.96
C ARG A 232 9.79 -19.57 -12.35
N ASP A 233 9.23 -20.71 -12.72
CA ASP A 233 7.91 -21.16 -12.24
C ASP A 233 6.81 -20.10 -12.41
N GLY A 234 6.83 -19.39 -13.55
CA GLY A 234 5.90 -18.31 -13.88
C GLY A 234 6.09 -17.02 -13.06
N ARG A 235 7.20 -16.87 -12.33
CA ARG A 235 7.51 -15.69 -11.52
C ARG A 235 8.83 -15.07 -11.93
N LEU A 236 8.90 -13.74 -11.90
CA LEU A 236 10.16 -13.03 -12.05
C LEU A 236 11.05 -13.28 -10.83
N VAL A 237 12.32 -13.59 -11.07
CA VAL A 237 13.36 -13.75 -10.06
C VAL A 237 14.54 -12.87 -10.44
N ALA A 238 15.12 -12.19 -9.46
CA ALA A 238 16.32 -11.38 -9.63
C ALA A 238 17.50 -12.09 -8.95
N GLU A 239 18.65 -12.07 -9.62
CA GLU A 239 19.87 -12.74 -9.18
C GLU A 239 21.07 -11.78 -9.32
N ALA A 240 22.03 -11.90 -8.41
CA ALA A 240 23.32 -11.23 -8.50
C ALA A 240 24.38 -12.11 -7.82
N ASP A 241 25.54 -12.26 -8.47
CA ASP A 241 26.67 -13.04 -7.95
C ASP A 241 26.30 -14.50 -7.59
N GLY A 242 25.45 -15.12 -8.41
CA GLY A 242 24.97 -16.49 -8.19
C GLY A 242 24.01 -16.63 -7.00
N ARG A 243 23.48 -15.52 -6.46
CA ARG A 243 22.50 -15.54 -5.37
C ARG A 243 21.21 -14.88 -5.79
N ARG A 244 20.09 -15.42 -5.31
CA ARG A 244 18.78 -14.74 -5.38
C ARG A 244 18.84 -13.45 -4.58
N ILE A 245 18.43 -12.36 -5.20
CA ILE A 245 18.19 -11.09 -4.51
C ILE A 245 16.68 -10.88 -4.34
N VAL A 246 16.32 -10.21 -3.24
CA VAL A 246 14.96 -9.78 -2.96
C VAL A 246 14.95 -8.27 -2.88
N PRO A 247 14.53 -7.58 -3.95
CA PRO A 247 14.44 -6.13 -3.95
C PRO A 247 13.35 -5.66 -2.98
N VAL A 248 13.67 -4.62 -2.20
CA VAL A 248 12.76 -3.95 -1.26
C VAL A 248 12.84 -2.44 -1.45
N HIS A 249 11.76 -1.75 -1.11
CA HIS A 249 11.68 -0.29 -1.26
C HIS A 249 10.91 0.31 -0.08
N HIS A 250 11.64 0.91 0.86
CA HIS A 250 11.09 1.44 2.10
C HIS A 250 10.76 2.93 1.97
N ALA A 251 9.88 3.26 1.03
CA ALA A 251 9.33 4.60 0.88
C ALA A 251 7.89 4.60 0.35
N THR A 252 7.17 5.68 0.67
CA THR A 252 5.76 5.85 0.28
C THR A 252 5.57 6.50 -1.09
N ARG A 253 6.59 7.21 -1.59
CA ARG A 253 6.53 7.89 -2.88
C ARG A 253 7.07 7.02 -3.99
N GLY A 254 6.31 6.88 -5.07
CA GLY A 254 6.81 6.27 -6.30
C GLY A 254 7.71 7.25 -7.07
N PRO A 255 8.75 6.75 -7.74
CA PRO A 255 9.59 7.55 -8.63
C PRO A 255 8.86 7.88 -9.94
N VAL A 256 9.43 8.81 -10.72
CA VAL A 256 8.98 9.19 -12.06
C VAL A 256 9.73 8.40 -13.13
N PRO A 257 9.26 8.39 -14.39
CA PRO A 257 10.01 7.82 -15.49
C PRO A 257 11.43 8.40 -15.63
N PRO A 258 12.44 7.55 -15.92
CA PRO A 258 12.35 6.11 -16.20
C PRO A 258 12.43 5.21 -14.93
N TYR A 259 12.70 5.77 -13.76
CA TYR A 259 12.94 5.02 -12.52
C TYR A 259 11.70 4.28 -11.99
N ASP A 260 10.50 4.68 -12.41
CA ASP A 260 9.25 3.95 -12.13
C ASP A 260 9.25 2.54 -12.76
N ARG A 261 9.84 2.37 -13.93
CA ARG A 261 9.98 1.06 -14.59
C ARG A 261 11.01 0.18 -13.90
N LEU A 262 12.16 0.75 -13.53
CA LEU A 262 13.17 0.06 -12.71
C LEU A 262 12.58 -0.44 -11.39
N LEU A 263 11.86 0.43 -10.67
CA LEU A 263 11.20 0.06 -9.41
C LEU A 263 10.19 -1.07 -9.62
N ARG A 264 9.34 -0.97 -10.66
CA ARG A 264 8.32 -2.00 -10.95
C ARG A 264 8.94 -3.34 -11.32
N LEU A 265 9.95 -3.36 -12.19
CA LEU A 265 10.66 -4.57 -12.61
C LEU A 265 11.30 -5.28 -11.40
N LEU A 266 12.07 -4.56 -10.59
CA LEU A 266 12.76 -5.17 -9.45
C LEU A 266 11.81 -5.59 -8.33
N LEU A 267 10.78 -4.80 -8.00
CA LEU A 267 9.78 -5.20 -7.00
C LEU A 267 8.87 -6.34 -7.49
N ALA A 268 8.73 -6.53 -8.81
CA ALA A 268 8.03 -7.69 -9.36
C ALA A 268 8.79 -9.00 -9.04
N ALA A 269 10.12 -8.95 -8.97
CA ALA A 269 10.99 -10.06 -8.56
C ALA A 269 11.12 -10.27 -7.04
N GLY A 270 10.56 -9.35 -6.25
CA GLY A 270 10.53 -9.43 -4.79
C GLY A 270 9.56 -10.49 -4.26
N LEU A 271 9.49 -10.61 -2.94
CA LEU A 271 8.54 -11.51 -2.28
C LEU A 271 7.13 -10.91 -2.30
N PRO A 272 6.05 -11.72 -2.48
CA PRO A 272 4.69 -11.19 -2.40
C PRO A 272 4.40 -10.41 -1.11
N ALA A 273 4.98 -10.85 0.01
CA ALA A 273 4.86 -10.22 1.31
C ALA A 273 5.45 -8.79 1.37
N THR A 274 6.48 -8.47 0.57
CA THR A 274 7.16 -7.16 0.61
C THR A 274 6.46 -6.08 -0.22
N ARG A 275 5.39 -6.43 -0.93
CA ARG A 275 4.64 -5.50 -1.79
C ARG A 275 3.14 -5.42 -1.50
N ARG A 276 2.60 -6.34 -0.68
CA ARG A 276 1.16 -6.41 -0.40
C ARG A 276 0.72 -5.25 0.48
N VAL A 277 -0.15 -4.40 -0.04
CA VAL A 277 -0.77 -3.29 0.68
C VAL A 277 -2.26 -3.53 0.79
N VAL A 278 -2.76 -3.66 2.01
CA VAL A 278 -4.19 -3.77 2.30
C VAL A 278 -4.75 -2.37 2.47
N ARG A 279 -5.74 -2.03 1.63
CA ARG A 279 -6.53 -0.81 1.68
C ARG A 279 -7.89 -1.09 1.05
N LEU A 280 -8.97 -0.77 1.79
CA LEU A 280 -10.34 -1.20 1.49
C LEU A 280 -11.37 -0.06 1.54
N ASP A 281 -10.95 1.21 1.55
CA ASP A 281 -11.87 2.35 1.32
C ASP A 281 -12.29 2.45 -0.15
N GLY A 282 -13.28 3.30 -0.46
CA GLY A 282 -13.68 3.56 -1.84
C GLY A 282 -14.54 2.47 -2.48
N LEU A 283 -15.43 1.83 -1.71
CA LEU A 283 -16.38 0.82 -2.23
C LEU A 283 -17.31 1.40 -3.32
N GLU A 284 -17.60 2.70 -3.26
CA GLU A 284 -18.44 3.40 -4.23
C GLU A 284 -17.89 3.37 -5.67
N ALA A 285 -16.60 3.06 -5.85
CA ALA A 285 -16.01 2.80 -7.17
C ALA A 285 -16.59 1.54 -7.83
N ALA A 286 -16.79 0.47 -7.04
CA ALA A 286 -17.29 -0.81 -7.54
C ALA A 286 -18.83 -0.85 -7.60
N LEU A 287 -19.51 -0.06 -6.77
CA LEU A 287 -20.97 -0.04 -6.63
C LEU A 287 -21.59 1.36 -6.91
N PRO A 288 -21.34 1.99 -8.09
CA PRO A 288 -21.68 3.39 -8.34
C PRO A 288 -23.19 3.70 -8.39
N GLY A 289 -24.05 2.69 -8.53
CA GLY A 289 -25.51 2.83 -8.63
C GLY A 289 -26.21 3.11 -7.30
N HIS A 290 -25.55 2.89 -6.16
CA HIS A 290 -26.18 2.96 -4.84
C HIS A 290 -26.09 4.36 -4.23
N ALA A 291 -27.19 4.84 -3.66
CA ALA A 291 -27.25 6.13 -2.98
C ALA A 291 -26.49 6.12 -1.63
N ARG A 292 -26.48 4.98 -0.95
CA ARG A 292 -25.79 4.75 0.32
C ARG A 292 -25.15 3.36 0.33
N LEU A 293 -23.91 3.30 0.78
CA LEU A 293 -23.16 2.08 1.03
C LEU A 293 -22.86 1.94 2.52
N PRO A 294 -22.94 0.71 3.06
CA PRO A 294 -22.78 0.47 4.50
C PRO A 294 -21.33 0.66 4.94
N ARG A 295 -21.13 0.90 6.25
CA ARG A 295 -19.81 0.77 6.87
C ARG A 295 -19.38 -0.69 6.84
N LEU A 296 -18.17 -0.97 6.37
CA LEU A 296 -17.61 -2.32 6.38
C LEU A 296 -16.75 -2.54 7.63
N THR A 297 -17.05 -3.61 8.36
CA THR A 297 -16.23 -4.08 9.48
C THR A 297 -15.68 -5.48 9.25
N VAL A 298 -14.69 -5.85 10.04
CA VAL A 298 -14.10 -7.19 10.06
C VAL A 298 -13.89 -7.68 11.48
N ALA A 299 -13.72 -9.00 11.62
CA ALA A 299 -13.45 -9.69 12.88
C ALA A 299 -14.52 -9.39 13.95
N GLY A 300 -15.79 -9.63 13.60
CA GLY A 300 -16.93 -9.47 14.51
C GLY A 300 -17.17 -8.01 14.87
N GLY A 301 -17.04 -7.09 13.90
CA GLY A 301 -17.25 -5.67 14.14
C GLY A 301 -16.09 -4.94 14.82
N THR A 302 -14.92 -5.56 14.95
CA THR A 302 -13.81 -5.03 15.74
C THR A 302 -13.03 -3.91 15.03
N LEU A 303 -12.92 -3.96 13.71
CA LEU A 303 -12.12 -3.01 12.94
C LEU A 303 -12.97 -2.52 11.76
N VAL A 304 -13.02 -1.20 11.56
CA VAL A 304 -13.65 -0.61 10.36
C VAL A 304 -12.63 -0.64 9.23
N VAL A 305 -12.98 -1.21 8.08
CA VAL A 305 -12.09 -1.28 6.90
C VAL A 305 -12.54 -0.37 5.77
N ALA A 306 -13.83 0.02 5.75
CA ALA A 306 -14.37 1.05 4.89
C ALA A 306 -15.46 1.82 5.66
N PRO A 307 -15.39 3.16 5.74
CA PRO A 307 -16.49 3.95 6.29
C PRO A 307 -17.74 3.88 5.41
N ALA A 308 -18.91 4.23 5.96
CA ALA A 308 -20.12 4.35 5.13
C ALA A 308 -19.97 5.51 4.13
N THR A 309 -20.57 5.35 2.94
CA THR A 309 -20.49 6.36 1.86
C THR A 309 -21.88 6.67 1.33
N TRP A 310 -22.13 7.94 1.04
CA TRP A 310 -23.33 8.45 0.40
C TRP A 310 -22.99 9.14 -0.91
N ARG A 311 -23.70 8.80 -1.97
CA ARG A 311 -23.64 9.51 -3.24
C ARG A 311 -24.57 10.71 -3.19
N LEU A 312 -24.03 11.91 -3.34
CA LEU A 312 -24.82 13.14 -3.34
C LEU A 312 -25.32 13.40 -4.77
N ASP A 313 -26.62 13.23 -4.98
CA ASP A 313 -27.27 13.51 -6.25
C ASP A 313 -27.22 15.03 -6.55
N PRO A 314 -26.57 15.45 -7.65
CA PRO A 314 -26.53 16.86 -8.04
C PRO A 314 -27.92 17.49 -8.23
N ALA A 315 -28.92 16.71 -8.64
CA ALA A 315 -30.29 17.19 -8.82
C ALA A 315 -31.01 17.52 -7.50
N ARG A 316 -30.52 16.98 -6.38
CA ARG A 316 -31.04 17.25 -5.02
C ARG A 316 -30.28 18.36 -4.31
N LEU A 317 -29.24 18.90 -4.93
CA LEU A 317 -28.52 20.08 -4.46
C LEU A 317 -29.20 21.35 -4.98
N TRP A 318 -28.71 22.50 -4.52
CA TRP A 318 -29.19 23.82 -4.93
C TRP A 318 -28.62 24.27 -6.28
N ASP A 319 -29.29 25.23 -6.91
CA ASP A 319 -28.77 25.97 -8.05
C ASP A 319 -27.69 26.97 -7.57
N PRO A 320 -26.56 27.12 -8.29
CA PRO A 320 -25.53 28.10 -7.92
C PRO A 320 -26.04 29.54 -7.76
N ARG A 321 -27.14 29.91 -8.42
CA ARG A 321 -27.78 31.23 -8.35
C ARG A 321 -28.78 31.38 -7.21
N ASP A 322 -29.07 30.30 -6.48
CA ASP A 322 -29.97 30.35 -5.33
C ASP A 322 -29.45 31.30 -4.23
N THR A 323 -30.37 31.84 -3.45
CA THR A 323 -30.01 32.65 -2.28
C THR A 323 -29.25 31.81 -1.24
N PRO A 324 -28.32 32.39 -0.45
CA PRO A 324 -27.60 31.64 0.58
C PRO A 324 -28.51 30.86 1.54
N LEU A 325 -29.65 31.44 1.93
CA LEU A 325 -30.63 30.79 2.80
C LEU A 325 -31.27 29.56 2.14
N ALA A 326 -31.61 29.65 0.85
CA ALA A 326 -32.15 28.51 0.10
C ALA A 326 -31.12 27.37 0.02
N LYS A 327 -29.84 27.69 -0.22
CA LYS A 327 -28.75 26.70 -0.25
C LYS A 327 -28.57 25.98 1.09
N VAL A 328 -28.58 26.73 2.20
CA VAL A 328 -28.50 26.16 3.56
C VAL A 328 -29.71 25.26 3.85
N ARG A 329 -30.92 25.69 3.49
CA ARG A 329 -32.14 24.87 3.65
C ARG A 329 -32.08 23.59 2.82
N ALA A 330 -31.61 23.67 1.58
CA ALA A 330 -31.43 22.52 0.70
C ALA A 330 -30.41 21.52 1.29
N LEU A 331 -29.28 22.01 1.80
CA LEU A 331 -28.29 21.17 2.48
C LEU A 331 -28.86 20.47 3.72
N ALA A 332 -29.60 21.20 4.55
CA ALA A 332 -30.22 20.64 5.74
C ALA A 332 -31.31 19.60 5.39
N LEU A 333 -32.09 19.83 4.33
CA LEU A 333 -33.07 18.87 3.83
C LEU A 333 -32.39 17.62 3.27
N LEU A 334 -31.33 17.79 2.47
CA LEU A 334 -30.53 16.67 1.97
C LEU A 334 -29.98 15.84 3.12
N ARG A 335 -29.43 16.48 4.16
CA ARG A 335 -28.89 15.78 5.33
C ARG A 335 -29.92 14.89 5.99
N ARG A 336 -31.10 15.46 6.30
CA ARG A 336 -32.19 14.72 6.94
C ARG A 336 -32.73 13.59 6.07
N SER A 337 -32.99 13.88 4.79
CA SER A 337 -33.64 12.93 3.88
C SER A 337 -32.73 11.79 3.42
N ALA A 338 -31.41 11.98 3.41
CA ALA A 338 -30.42 10.94 3.08
C ALA A 338 -29.76 10.30 4.31
N GLY A 339 -30.12 10.73 5.53
CA GLY A 339 -29.50 10.25 6.77
C GLY A 339 -28.00 10.52 6.84
N LEU A 340 -27.54 11.66 6.30
CA LEU A 340 -26.13 12.02 6.31
C LEU A 340 -25.67 12.43 7.72
N PRO A 341 -24.50 11.98 8.18
CA PRO A 341 -23.88 12.49 9.39
C PRO A 341 -23.61 14.00 9.30
N ARG A 342 -23.53 14.68 10.44
CA ARG A 342 -23.09 16.08 10.49
C ARG A 342 -21.66 16.23 9.97
N HIS A 343 -20.74 15.39 10.47
CA HIS A 343 -19.34 15.44 10.12
C HIS A 343 -19.02 14.37 9.07
N VAL A 344 -18.54 14.81 7.91
CA VAL A 344 -18.23 13.93 6.77
C VAL A 344 -16.93 14.32 6.08
N PHE A 345 -16.36 13.40 5.32
CA PHE A 345 -15.36 13.71 4.31
C PHE A 345 -16.03 13.81 2.94
N LEU A 346 -15.89 14.94 2.27
CA LEU A 346 -16.36 15.11 0.89
C LEU A 346 -15.29 14.66 -0.10
N ARG A 347 -15.69 13.92 -1.13
CA ARG A 347 -14.82 13.46 -2.23
C ARG A 347 -15.44 13.77 -3.59
N THR A 348 -14.62 14.18 -4.55
CA THR A 348 -15.06 14.51 -5.92
C THR A 348 -15.03 13.32 -6.88
N ALA A 349 -14.55 12.17 -6.41
CA ALA A 349 -14.54 10.89 -7.12
C ALA A 349 -14.19 9.80 -6.10
N PRO A 350 -14.50 8.53 -6.39
CA PRO A 350 -14.05 7.41 -5.57
C PRO A 350 -12.52 7.44 -5.39
N GLY A 351 -12.05 7.22 -4.16
CA GLY A 351 -10.63 7.25 -3.82
C GLY A 351 -9.94 8.64 -3.88
N ALA A 352 -10.63 9.70 -4.33
CA ALA A 352 -10.06 11.05 -4.38
C ALA A 352 -9.76 11.59 -2.99
N LYS A 353 -8.82 12.54 -2.88
CA LYS A 353 -8.43 13.13 -1.59
C LYS A 353 -9.65 13.64 -0.81
N PRO A 354 -9.88 13.18 0.43
CA PRO A 354 -11.02 13.62 1.22
C PRO A 354 -10.85 15.06 1.68
N VAL A 355 -11.96 15.79 1.78
CA VAL A 355 -12.01 17.14 2.36
C VAL A 355 -12.99 17.14 3.54
N PRO A 356 -12.53 17.40 4.78
CA PRO A 356 -13.42 17.40 5.94
C PRO A 356 -14.47 18.50 5.82
N ALA A 357 -15.70 18.19 6.22
CA ALA A 357 -16.82 19.10 6.24
C ALA A 357 -17.69 18.87 7.48
N ASP A 358 -18.08 19.98 8.12
CA ASP A 358 -19.23 20.02 9.03
C ASP A 358 -20.43 20.52 8.23
N LEU A 359 -21.39 19.63 7.94
CA LEU A 359 -22.58 19.95 7.16
C LEU A 359 -23.61 20.80 7.92
N ASP A 360 -23.39 21.10 9.21
CA ASP A 360 -24.12 22.12 9.95
C ASP A 360 -23.44 23.50 9.91
N SER A 361 -22.17 23.57 9.46
CA SER A 361 -21.48 24.85 9.34
C SER A 361 -21.97 25.64 8.12
N VAL A 362 -22.10 26.96 8.27
CA VAL A 362 -22.37 27.89 7.16
C VAL A 362 -21.30 27.83 6.06
N THR A 363 -20.09 27.34 6.37
CA THR A 363 -19.00 27.16 5.41
C THR A 363 -19.16 25.92 4.53
N ALA A 364 -20.12 25.03 4.83
CA ALA A 364 -20.34 23.80 4.07
C ALA A 364 -20.81 24.09 2.64
N VAL A 365 -21.72 25.05 2.46
CA VAL A 365 -22.25 25.45 1.15
C VAL A 365 -21.13 25.90 0.20
N PRO A 366 -20.31 26.92 0.53
CA PRO A 366 -19.23 27.34 -0.36
C PRO A 366 -18.16 26.25 -0.53
N LEU A 367 -17.99 25.34 0.42
CA LEU A 367 -17.11 24.18 0.25
C LEU A 367 -17.64 23.22 -0.83
N VAL A 368 -18.91 22.84 -0.76
CA VAL A 368 -19.57 21.97 -1.74
C VAL A 368 -19.53 22.61 -3.14
N GLU A 369 -19.82 23.90 -3.25
CA GLU A 369 -19.74 24.62 -4.53
C GLU A 369 -18.33 24.61 -5.13
N ARG A 370 -17.30 24.88 -4.32
CA ARG A 370 -15.90 24.81 -4.78
C ARG A 370 -15.51 23.43 -5.27
N LEU A 371 -15.95 22.37 -4.57
CA LEU A 371 -15.66 20.99 -4.97
C LEU A 371 -16.36 20.62 -6.28
N ARG A 372 -17.61 21.05 -6.47
CA ARG A 372 -18.36 20.85 -7.73
C ARG A 372 -17.71 21.61 -8.89
N ALA A 373 -17.28 22.86 -8.67
CA ALA A 373 -16.63 23.68 -9.69
C ALA A 373 -15.30 23.07 -10.18
N ARG A 374 -14.54 22.41 -9.28
CA ARG A 374 -13.27 21.75 -9.64
C ARG A 374 -13.42 20.53 -10.54
N ARG A 375 -14.61 19.94 -10.62
CA ARG A 375 -14.87 18.74 -11.42
C ARG A 375 -16.29 18.76 -11.98
N ALA A 376 -16.54 19.65 -12.92
CA ALA A 376 -17.80 19.71 -13.65
C ALA A 376 -18.13 18.33 -14.27
N GLY A 377 -19.33 17.81 -14.00
CA GLY A 377 -19.76 16.48 -14.44
C GLY A 377 -19.28 15.30 -13.58
N GLY A 378 -18.45 15.53 -12.55
CA GLY A 378 -18.04 14.50 -11.59
C GLY A 378 -19.09 14.28 -10.49
N GLY A 379 -19.13 13.05 -9.93
CA GLY A 379 -19.93 12.75 -8.74
C GLY A 379 -19.38 13.42 -7.48
N LEU A 380 -20.26 13.73 -6.53
CA LEU A 380 -19.88 14.17 -5.18
C LEU A 380 -20.29 13.10 -4.18
N PHE A 381 -19.36 12.70 -3.32
CA PHE A 381 -19.58 11.68 -2.30
C PHE A 381 -19.34 12.28 -0.93
N ALA A 382 -20.16 11.88 0.04
CA ALA A 382 -19.90 12.08 1.45
C ALA A 382 -19.50 10.73 2.05
N GLU A 383 -18.35 10.67 2.69
CA GLU A 383 -17.87 9.52 3.46
C GLU A 383 -18.00 9.84 4.95
N GLU A 384 -18.39 8.85 5.72
CA GLU A 384 -18.50 8.95 7.17
C GLU A 384 -17.17 9.38 7.81
N MET A 385 -17.20 10.41 8.66
CA MET A 385 -16.03 10.82 9.41
C MET A 385 -15.86 9.97 10.67
N LEU A 386 -14.86 9.08 10.67
CA LEU A 386 -14.54 8.20 11.79
C LEU A 386 -13.08 8.34 12.25
N PRO A 387 -12.82 8.72 13.53
CA PRO A 387 -13.76 9.37 14.44
C PRO A 387 -14.20 10.74 13.90
N GLY A 388 -15.42 11.15 14.23
CA GLY A 388 -15.84 12.55 14.10
C GLY A 388 -15.20 13.42 15.20
N PRO A 389 -15.30 14.75 15.10
CA PRO A 389 -14.78 15.68 16.12
C PRO A 389 -15.29 15.37 17.54
N ASP A 390 -16.54 14.92 17.65
CA ASP A 390 -17.17 14.56 18.92
C ASP A 390 -16.72 13.20 19.47
N GLY A 391 -16.05 12.38 18.64
CA GLY A 391 -15.62 11.01 18.96
C GLY A 391 -14.11 10.86 19.14
N LEU A 392 -13.37 11.96 19.28
CA LEU A 392 -11.92 11.96 19.44
C LEU A 392 -11.50 11.43 20.82
N VAL A 393 -10.65 10.42 20.82
CA VAL A 393 -10.25 9.69 22.05
C VAL A 393 -8.93 10.14 22.65
N LEU A 394 -8.03 10.68 21.83
CA LEU A 394 -6.72 11.15 22.30
C LEU A 394 -6.82 12.60 22.77
N ARG A 395 -6.05 12.89 23.81
CA ARG A 395 -6.01 14.19 24.48
C ARG A 395 -4.59 14.71 24.45
N ASP A 396 -4.43 15.96 24.06
CA ASP A 396 -3.14 16.62 24.02
C ASP A 396 -2.85 17.34 25.34
N PRO A 397 -1.89 16.85 26.16
CA PRO A 397 -1.58 17.48 27.44
C PRO A 397 -0.98 18.87 27.30
N LEU A 398 -0.30 19.18 26.18
CA LEU A 398 0.30 20.50 25.94
C LEU A 398 -0.77 21.56 25.62
N HIS A 399 -1.95 21.13 25.20
CA HIS A 399 -3.10 21.99 24.88
C HIS A 399 -4.24 21.77 25.88
N GLY A 400 -3.93 21.61 27.17
CA GLY A 400 -4.92 21.55 28.25
C GLY A 400 -5.86 20.35 28.18
N GLY A 401 -5.46 19.25 27.53
CA GLY A 401 -6.30 18.08 27.32
C GLY A 401 -7.30 18.22 26.18
N ALA A 402 -7.08 19.15 25.23
CA ALA A 402 -7.92 19.27 24.05
C ALA A 402 -7.99 17.94 23.28
N PRO A 403 -9.17 17.54 22.78
CA PRO A 403 -9.30 16.36 21.92
C PRO A 403 -8.54 16.59 20.61
N VAL A 404 -7.77 15.58 20.17
CA VAL A 404 -6.99 15.66 18.94
C VAL A 404 -7.33 14.53 17.98
N ALA A 405 -7.41 14.88 16.69
CA ALA A 405 -7.44 13.90 15.62
C ALA A 405 -6.07 13.25 15.51
N ALA A 406 -6.03 11.92 15.58
CA ALA A 406 -4.78 11.18 15.61
C ALA A 406 -4.84 9.92 14.75
N GLN A 407 -3.67 9.54 14.25
CA GLN A 407 -3.41 8.27 13.63
C GLN A 407 -2.30 7.57 14.39
N VAL A 408 -2.47 6.26 14.58
CA VAL A 408 -1.50 5.40 15.25
C VAL A 408 -0.92 4.45 14.21
N LEU A 409 0.41 4.38 14.17
CA LEU A 409 1.11 3.35 13.41
C LEU A 409 1.42 2.17 14.33
N LEU A 410 0.83 1.01 14.06
CA LEU A 410 1.02 -0.22 14.83
C LEU A 410 1.72 -1.27 13.97
N ARG A 411 2.96 -1.63 14.33
CA ARG A 411 3.66 -2.76 13.71
C ARG A 411 3.16 -4.09 14.27
N LEU A 412 2.76 -4.99 13.37
CA LEU A 412 2.29 -6.34 13.69
C LEU A 412 3.22 -7.39 13.08
N PRO A 413 3.38 -8.56 13.73
CA PRO A 413 2.91 -8.90 15.07
C PRO A 413 3.73 -8.20 16.17
N HIS A 414 3.05 -7.48 17.08
CA HIS A 414 3.70 -6.64 18.11
C HIS A 414 4.45 -7.39 19.24
N ARG A 415 4.23 -8.69 19.44
CA ARG A 415 4.89 -9.49 20.50
C ARG A 415 5.92 -10.51 19.96
N ALA A 416 6.01 -10.67 18.65
CA ALA A 416 6.93 -11.65 18.09
C ALA A 416 8.35 -11.10 18.12
N ARG A 417 9.30 -11.93 18.54
CA ARG A 417 10.71 -11.58 18.37
C ARG A 417 11.11 -11.69 16.89
N PRO A 418 12.06 -10.86 16.40
CA PRO A 418 12.49 -10.88 15.01
C PRO A 418 12.87 -12.27 14.50
N GLU A 419 13.63 -13.04 15.27
CA GLU A 419 14.11 -14.38 14.93
C GLU A 419 12.98 -15.42 14.80
N GLN A 420 11.94 -15.29 15.63
CA GLN A 420 10.77 -16.18 15.58
C GLN A 420 9.94 -15.92 14.33
N LEU A 421 9.79 -14.63 13.97
CA LEU A 421 9.06 -14.24 12.78
C LEU A 421 9.84 -14.62 11.52
N ALA A 422 11.16 -14.44 11.51
CA ALA A 422 12.03 -14.86 10.42
C ALA A 422 12.00 -16.38 10.20
N ALA A 423 11.96 -17.19 11.26
CA ALA A 423 11.78 -18.63 11.14
C ALA A 423 10.46 -19.01 10.46
N ARG A 424 9.35 -18.34 10.82
CA ARG A 424 8.04 -18.55 10.20
C ARG A 424 8.00 -18.09 8.74
N ALA A 425 8.60 -16.93 8.46
CA ALA A 425 8.76 -16.41 7.09
C ALA A 425 9.55 -17.38 6.23
N ALA A 426 10.71 -17.87 6.71
CA ALA A 426 11.53 -18.84 6.00
C ALA A 426 10.75 -20.12 5.67
N ALA A 427 10.00 -20.67 6.63
CA ALA A 427 9.18 -21.86 6.42
C ALA A 427 8.07 -21.62 5.37
N ALA A 428 7.45 -20.43 5.36
CA ALA A 428 6.39 -20.09 4.40
C ALA A 428 6.93 -19.76 3.00
N LEU A 429 8.18 -19.29 2.90
CA LEU A 429 8.83 -18.93 1.63
C LEU A 429 9.41 -20.15 0.90
N LEU A 430 9.55 -21.31 1.57
CA LEU A 430 10.30 -22.46 1.07
C LEU A 430 9.59 -23.82 1.27
N PRO A 431 8.44 -24.12 0.63
CA PRO A 431 8.17 -25.48 0.24
C PRO A 431 8.95 -25.75 -1.07
N GLY A 432 10.23 -26.14 -0.96
CA GLY A 432 10.97 -26.75 -2.08
C GLY A 432 12.13 -25.95 -2.72
N GLU A 433 12.41 -24.72 -2.33
CA GLU A 433 13.69 -24.09 -2.71
C GLU A 433 14.77 -24.48 -1.67
N GLY A 434 15.41 -25.63 -1.89
CA GLY A 434 16.75 -25.83 -1.32
C GLY A 434 17.70 -24.71 -1.81
N PRO A 435 18.86 -24.50 -1.18
CA PRO A 435 19.87 -23.60 -1.75
C PRO A 435 20.10 -24.05 -3.20
N PRO A 436 19.81 -23.22 -4.21
CA PRO A 436 20.01 -23.67 -5.56
C PRO A 436 21.51 -23.83 -5.77
N ASP A 437 21.94 -25.03 -6.15
CA ASP A 437 23.16 -25.22 -6.94
C ASP A 437 22.94 -24.46 -8.25
N VAL A 438 23.20 -23.16 -8.23
CA VAL A 438 23.25 -22.34 -9.44
C VAL A 438 24.67 -22.47 -9.97
N PRO A 439 24.88 -23.01 -11.18
CA PRO A 439 26.15 -22.87 -11.86
C PRO A 439 26.46 -21.37 -11.95
N GLY A 440 27.53 -20.93 -11.28
CA GLY A 440 28.02 -19.56 -11.44
C GLY A 440 28.26 -19.26 -12.93
N PRO A 441 28.22 -17.98 -13.34
CA PRO A 441 28.50 -17.62 -14.73
C PRO A 441 29.84 -18.24 -15.15
N ALA A 442 29.87 -18.80 -16.36
CA ALA A 442 31.13 -19.22 -16.96
C ALA A 442 32.05 -18.00 -16.99
N VAL A 443 33.10 -18.03 -16.17
CA VAL A 443 34.15 -17.02 -16.21
C VAL A 443 34.60 -16.93 -17.67
N PRO A 444 34.60 -15.73 -18.30
CA PRO A 444 35.14 -15.60 -19.63
C PRO A 444 36.56 -16.14 -19.60
N ARG A 445 36.80 -17.25 -20.31
CA ARG A 445 38.17 -17.72 -20.58
C ARG A 445 38.78 -16.66 -21.49
N GLY A 446 39.39 -15.65 -20.86
CA GLY A 446 40.17 -14.64 -21.53
C GLY A 446 41.15 -15.35 -22.45
N ARG A 447 41.03 -15.03 -23.74
CA ARG A 447 42.00 -15.38 -24.77
C ARG A 447 43.40 -15.17 -24.21
N ARG A 448 44.20 -16.24 -24.23
CA ARG A 448 45.66 -16.10 -24.31
C ARG A 448 45.96 -15.28 -25.55
N THR A 449 46.34 -14.02 -25.38
CA THR A 449 47.17 -13.33 -26.36
C THR A 449 48.61 -13.45 -25.89
N ALA A 450 49.36 -14.25 -26.66
CA ALA A 450 50.80 -14.32 -26.61
C ALA A 450 51.41 -12.95 -26.98
N GLY A 451 52.58 -12.68 -26.42
CA GLY A 451 53.51 -11.70 -26.98
C GLY A 451 53.67 -10.42 -26.17
N ALA A 452 54.49 -10.49 -25.11
CA ALA A 452 55.38 -9.38 -24.78
C ALA A 452 56.79 -9.98 -24.68
N VAL A 453 57.55 -9.73 -25.74
CA VAL A 453 58.96 -10.03 -25.88
C VAL A 453 59.73 -9.16 -24.88
N ASN A 454 60.61 -9.80 -24.11
CA ASN A 454 61.56 -9.13 -23.25
C ASN A 454 62.70 -8.48 -24.06
N THR A 455 63.31 -7.49 -23.39
CA THR A 455 64.67 -6.94 -23.49
C THR A 455 64.99 -5.82 -24.49
N PRO A 456 65.96 -4.92 -24.16
CA PRO A 456 66.69 -4.76 -22.88
C PRO A 456 66.20 -3.60 -22.01
#